data_AF-A0A9J6GNM0-F1
#
_entry.id   AF-A0A9J6GNM0-F1
#
_cell.length_a   1.000
_cell.length_b   1.000
_cell.length_c   1.000
_cell.angle_alpha   90.00
_cell.angle_beta   90.00
_cell.angle_gamma   90.00
#
_symmetry.space_group_name_H-M   'P 1'
#
loop_
_entity.id
_entity.type
_entity.pdbx_description
1 polymer ?
#
loop_
_entity_poly.entity_id
_entity_poly.type
_entity_poly.pdbx_seq_one_letter_code
_entity_poly.pdbx_strand_id
1 'polypeptide(L)'
;MSTATNSECVLADKFRGCLVGALLGDCLGAPFEGVFPVHTTELKSFLSKRLDESTKGPPPFLRYTDDTAMTRCLATSLVEKNGFDASDLAQRFTTEYFEQPQRGYGSGVVDVFHALLQEDFEDPFGPARKQFQGLGSYGNGGSMRVAPVAVFYHNNLTEMISESYLYMRMSRLHKCFLLLEVWHGVLPHIRLSEGSGAASRLTHTPQAAQRSPSCSLAVMGARHVRQSLDKAAYLDFLMEQMDAIESKGLKPSADPAEGKPFTSALRIMQHVLCDEDEHQDLTVEEVADLFGNSISAEKSVPTAIYAFLRSQEPLPYFQTEDPFVRVIVLSIAVGGDTDTIASMAGSISGAFHGLAGIPALLQRHCEDLDVALMLADDMYKCVGAHDGDAAEPAVAAAAMTQHEQDDQAAKAGEEFARLFYETLEKRRHLVGNLFLDAANLVWNGNPHNSKEAIGKFYESLPSCHAELHFVDAQPIRDEFVQGQTTVHVAAAGQIKFSGKRWVPFSESFVLTAQNKVWKIVVDTFRFQEPAPV
;
A
#
# COMPACT_ATOMS: atom_id res chain seq x y z
N MET A 1 21.09 -28.16 -2.24
CA MET A 1 21.40 -26.86 -1.61
C MET A 1 21.48 -25.84 -2.74
N SER A 2 20.37 -25.17 -3.03
CA SER A 2 20.33 -24.13 -4.04
C SER A 2 20.99 -22.88 -3.47
N THR A 3 22.00 -22.33 -4.15
CA THR A 3 22.64 -21.07 -3.77
C THR A 3 21.72 -19.92 -4.15
N ALA A 4 21.15 -19.23 -3.16
CA ALA A 4 20.31 -18.05 -3.38
C ALA A 4 21.03 -17.03 -4.27
N THR A 5 20.31 -16.40 -5.19
CA THR A 5 20.89 -15.39 -6.08
C THR A 5 21.24 -14.11 -5.30
N ASN A 6 22.14 -13.27 -5.82
CA ASN A 6 22.55 -12.03 -5.14
C ASN A 6 21.35 -11.07 -4.94
N SER A 7 20.34 -11.12 -5.81
CA SER A 7 19.12 -10.31 -5.74
C SER A 7 18.16 -10.80 -4.64
N GLU A 8 17.99 -12.11 -4.48
CA GLU A 8 17.20 -12.72 -3.40
C GLU A 8 17.72 -12.33 -2.02
N CYS A 9 19.05 -12.35 -1.86
CA CYS A 9 19.69 -11.95 -0.61
C CYS A 9 19.46 -10.46 -0.27
N VAL A 10 19.38 -9.59 -1.27
CA VAL A 10 19.12 -8.15 -1.09
C VAL A 10 17.67 -7.88 -0.71
N LEU A 11 16.71 -8.57 -1.33
CA LEU A 11 15.30 -8.39 -1.02
C LEU A 11 14.96 -8.88 0.40
N ALA A 12 15.46 -10.06 0.79
CA ALA A 12 15.32 -10.56 2.16
C ALA A 12 15.92 -9.59 3.20
N ASP A 13 17.06 -8.97 2.90
CA ASP A 13 17.68 -7.96 3.75
C ASP A 13 16.78 -6.72 3.95
N LYS A 14 16.02 -6.34 2.92
CA LYS A 14 15.05 -5.23 2.98
C LYS A 14 13.79 -5.57 3.76
N PHE A 15 13.29 -6.81 3.67
CA PHE A 15 12.19 -7.28 4.52
C PHE A 15 12.57 -7.25 5.99
N ARG A 16 13.78 -7.74 6.31
CA ARG A 16 14.32 -7.67 7.67
C ARG A 16 14.52 -6.24 8.12
N GLY A 17 15.12 -5.41 7.28
CA GLY A 17 15.34 -4.00 7.58
C GLY A 17 14.03 -3.26 7.87
N CYS A 18 12.98 -3.51 7.09
CA CYS A 18 11.64 -2.98 7.30
C CYS A 18 11.10 -3.26 8.71
N LEU A 19 10.96 -4.53 9.10
CA LEU A 19 10.32 -4.89 10.37
C LEU A 19 11.22 -4.58 11.57
N VAL A 20 12.54 -4.79 11.43
CA VAL A 20 13.51 -4.40 12.48
C VAL A 20 13.55 -2.89 12.64
N GLY A 21 13.47 -2.13 11.55
CA GLY A 21 13.40 -0.68 11.57
C GLY A 21 12.18 -0.15 12.31
N ALA A 22 11.00 -0.78 12.09
CA ALA A 22 9.78 -0.48 12.83
C ALA A 22 9.96 -0.74 14.34
N LEU A 23 10.42 -1.94 14.69
CA LEU A 23 10.66 -2.35 16.08
C LEU A 23 11.63 -1.40 16.80
N LEU A 24 12.75 -1.05 16.16
CA LEU A 24 13.75 -0.17 16.76
C LEU A 24 13.20 1.23 16.95
N GLY A 25 12.40 1.72 16.00
CA GLY A 25 11.71 2.99 16.10
C GLY A 25 10.81 3.06 17.32
N ASP A 26 9.92 2.10 17.46
CA ASP A 26 9.04 1.93 18.63
C ASP A 26 9.87 1.87 19.93
N CYS A 27 10.75 0.87 20.07
CA CYS A 27 11.51 0.64 21.31
C CYS A 27 12.38 1.83 21.72
N LEU A 28 13.02 2.52 20.76
CA LEU A 28 13.89 3.66 21.04
C LEU A 28 13.10 4.95 21.27
N GLY A 29 11.91 5.08 20.67
CA GLY A 29 11.03 6.24 20.80
C GLY A 29 10.13 6.20 22.04
N ALA A 30 9.72 5.03 22.50
CA ALA A 30 8.79 4.87 23.63
C ALA A 30 9.22 5.58 24.93
N PRO A 31 10.52 5.61 25.31
CA PRO A 31 10.96 6.35 26.50
C PRO A 31 10.74 7.87 26.45
N PHE A 32 10.47 8.42 25.25
CA PHE A 32 10.29 9.85 25.01
C PHE A 32 8.85 10.23 24.64
N GLU A 33 7.93 9.27 24.66
CA GLU A 33 6.54 9.51 24.29
C GLU A 33 5.90 10.56 25.22
N GLY A 34 5.20 11.53 24.63
CA GLY A 34 4.54 12.62 25.34
C GLY A 34 5.49 13.70 25.89
N VAL A 35 6.80 13.65 25.57
CA VAL A 35 7.78 14.65 26.00
C VAL A 35 7.83 15.83 25.02
N PHE A 36 7.74 17.06 25.57
CA PHE A 36 7.80 18.30 24.80
C PHE A 36 8.60 19.41 25.52
N PRO A 37 9.71 19.91 24.96
CA PRO A 37 10.52 19.33 23.87
C PRO A 37 11.43 18.20 24.37
N VAL A 38 11.84 17.31 23.47
CA VAL A 38 12.90 16.33 23.78
C VAL A 38 14.26 17.02 23.71
N HIS A 39 14.98 17.06 24.83
CA HIS A 39 16.29 17.70 24.85
C HIS A 39 17.34 16.87 24.11
N THR A 40 17.99 17.47 23.09
CA THR A 40 19.02 16.80 22.28
C THR A 40 20.17 16.20 23.08
N THR A 41 20.53 16.80 24.22
CA THR A 41 21.56 16.26 25.13
C THR A 41 21.15 14.93 25.76
N GLU A 42 19.88 14.81 26.14
CA GLU A 42 19.32 13.58 26.71
C GLU A 42 19.28 12.46 25.66
N LEU A 43 18.78 12.77 24.47
CA LEU A 43 18.75 11.85 23.34
C LEU A 43 20.16 11.37 22.93
N LYS A 44 21.13 12.28 22.88
CA LYS A 44 22.55 11.95 22.64
C LYS A 44 23.09 10.99 23.71
N SER A 45 22.82 11.27 24.97
CA SER A 45 23.23 10.40 26.09
C SER A 45 22.56 9.03 26.01
N PHE A 46 21.28 8.98 25.64
CA PHE A 46 20.50 7.76 25.49
C PHE A 46 21.03 6.86 24.36
N LEU A 47 21.32 7.42 23.19
CA LEU A 47 21.80 6.68 22.02
C LEU A 47 23.28 6.30 22.14
N SER A 48 24.14 7.21 22.62
CA SER A 48 25.58 6.92 22.76
C SER A 48 25.85 5.72 23.66
N LYS A 49 25.11 5.57 24.76
CA LYS A 49 25.17 4.39 25.64
C LYS A 49 24.85 3.07 24.93
N ARG A 50 23.98 3.12 23.91
CA ARG A 50 23.55 1.92 23.16
C ARG A 50 24.43 1.63 21.96
N LEU A 51 25.07 2.66 21.41
CA LEU A 51 26.08 2.56 20.37
C LEU A 51 27.49 2.28 20.91
N ASP A 52 27.66 2.21 22.24
CA ASP A 52 28.95 1.91 22.87
C ASP A 52 29.28 0.40 22.82
N GLU A 53 30.28 0.05 22.01
CA GLU A 53 30.83 -1.30 21.87
C GLU A 53 31.41 -1.87 23.17
N SER A 54 31.82 -1.00 24.12
CA SER A 54 32.38 -1.43 25.40
C SER A 54 31.33 -2.01 26.35
N THR A 55 30.04 -1.81 26.05
CA THR A 55 28.92 -2.38 26.81
C THR A 55 28.88 -3.90 26.67
N LYS A 56 29.23 -4.61 27.76
CA LYS A 56 29.28 -6.07 27.84
C LYS A 56 27.98 -6.66 28.39
N GLY A 57 27.58 -7.82 27.85
CA GLY A 57 26.39 -8.57 28.28
C GLY A 57 25.12 -8.11 27.58
N PRO A 58 24.03 -8.90 27.67
CA PRO A 58 22.74 -8.47 27.14
C PRO A 58 22.25 -7.25 27.95
N PRO A 59 21.93 -6.13 27.30
CA PRO A 59 21.36 -4.97 27.98
C PRO A 59 19.97 -5.32 28.53
N PRO A 60 19.42 -4.56 29.50
CA PRO A 60 17.97 -4.59 29.71
C PRO A 60 17.30 -4.20 28.38
N PHE A 61 16.39 -5.06 27.92
CA PHE A 61 15.66 -4.80 26.69
C PHE A 61 14.76 -3.57 26.89
N LEU A 62 14.78 -2.69 25.89
CA LEU A 62 13.73 -1.72 25.64
C LEU A 62 12.50 -2.50 25.21
N ARG A 63 11.40 -2.25 25.92
CA ARG A 63 10.12 -2.87 25.60
C ARG A 63 9.49 -2.15 24.42
N TYR A 64 8.86 -2.94 23.56
CA TYR A 64 8.02 -2.43 22.48
C TYR A 64 6.63 -2.03 22.99
N THR A 65 5.90 -1.19 22.25
CA THR A 65 4.55 -0.70 22.56
C THR A 65 3.46 -1.37 21.71
N ASP A 66 2.24 -0.82 21.67
CA ASP A 66 1.16 -1.35 20.84
C ASP A 66 1.49 -1.32 19.34
N ASP A 67 2.38 -0.42 18.91
CA ASP A 67 2.97 -0.37 17.56
C ASP A 67 3.48 -1.74 17.10
N THR A 68 4.47 -2.29 17.81
CA THR A 68 5.04 -3.59 17.47
C THR A 68 4.07 -4.71 17.78
N ALA A 69 3.30 -4.64 18.88
CA ALA A 69 2.34 -5.68 19.24
C ALA A 69 1.36 -5.94 18.08
N MET A 70 0.76 -4.86 17.55
CA MET A 70 -0.18 -4.97 16.45
C MET A 70 0.51 -5.21 15.10
N THR A 71 1.75 -4.72 14.90
CA THR A 71 2.55 -5.07 13.70
C THR A 71 2.77 -6.58 13.60
N ARG A 72 3.08 -7.24 14.72
CA ARG A 72 3.27 -8.69 14.77
C ARG A 72 1.98 -9.44 14.44
N CYS A 73 0.84 -9.02 14.98
CA CYS A 73 -0.45 -9.62 14.63
C CYS A 73 -0.72 -9.54 13.12
N LEU A 74 -0.47 -8.37 12.50
CA LEU A 74 -0.67 -8.18 11.07
C LEU A 74 0.28 -9.03 10.23
N ALA A 75 1.57 -9.01 10.54
CA ALA A 75 2.57 -9.84 9.83
C ALA A 75 2.23 -11.33 9.94
N THR A 76 1.86 -11.79 11.14
CA THR A 76 1.50 -13.20 11.37
C THR A 76 0.24 -13.58 10.59
N SER A 77 -0.80 -12.74 10.61
CA SER A 77 -2.03 -12.97 9.86
C SER A 77 -1.75 -13.08 8.35
N LEU A 78 -0.98 -12.14 7.79
CA LEU A 78 -0.60 -12.16 6.38
C LEU A 78 0.14 -13.44 5.99
N VAL A 79 1.07 -13.91 6.82
CA VAL A 79 1.82 -15.15 6.58
C VAL A 79 0.92 -16.38 6.69
N GLU A 80 0.16 -16.52 7.78
CA GLU A 80 -0.65 -17.71 8.03
C GLU A 80 -1.86 -17.84 7.09
N LYS A 81 -2.40 -16.71 6.64
CA LYS A 81 -3.54 -16.66 5.72
C LYS A 81 -3.13 -16.52 4.26
N ASN A 82 -1.84 -16.33 4.01
CA ASN A 82 -1.29 -16.04 2.68
C ASN A 82 -2.01 -14.88 1.98
N GLY A 83 -2.27 -13.81 2.74
CA GLY A 83 -3.07 -12.67 2.31
C GLY A 83 -3.80 -12.02 3.47
N PHE A 84 -4.58 -10.98 3.16
CA PHE A 84 -5.35 -10.25 4.17
C PHE A 84 -6.65 -10.97 4.51
N ASP A 85 -6.85 -11.26 5.81
CA ASP A 85 -8.09 -11.82 6.37
C ASP A 85 -8.53 -10.93 7.55
N ALA A 86 -9.60 -10.18 7.35
CA ALA A 86 -10.09 -9.23 8.35
C ALA A 86 -10.59 -9.90 9.63
N SER A 87 -11.16 -11.11 9.52
CA SER A 87 -11.74 -11.81 10.67
C SER A 87 -10.64 -12.39 11.56
N ASP A 88 -9.64 -13.04 10.94
CA ASP A 88 -8.46 -13.52 11.65
C ASP A 88 -7.69 -12.37 12.31
N LEU A 89 -7.48 -11.27 11.58
CA LEU A 89 -6.77 -10.12 12.12
C LEU A 89 -7.52 -9.48 13.30
N ALA A 90 -8.85 -9.37 13.24
CA ALA A 90 -9.67 -8.85 14.33
C ALA A 90 -9.50 -9.71 15.60
N GLN A 91 -9.55 -11.03 15.45
CA GLN A 91 -9.34 -11.98 16.54
C GLN A 91 -7.94 -11.86 17.14
N ARG A 92 -6.90 -11.74 16.30
CA ARG A 92 -5.51 -11.57 16.78
C ARG A 92 -5.31 -10.27 17.53
N PHE A 93 -5.79 -9.15 17.00
CA PHE A 93 -5.68 -7.86 17.69
C PHE A 93 -6.38 -7.88 19.05
N THR A 94 -7.61 -8.42 19.09
CA THR A 94 -8.35 -8.53 20.34
C THR A 94 -7.65 -9.46 21.32
N THR A 95 -7.12 -10.60 20.87
CA THR A 95 -6.39 -11.55 21.73
C THR A 95 -5.12 -10.93 22.29
N GLU A 96 -4.28 -10.32 21.44
CA GLU A 96 -3.05 -9.64 21.85
C GLU A 96 -3.33 -8.57 22.90
N TYR A 97 -4.38 -7.74 22.69
CA TYR A 97 -4.78 -6.72 23.66
C TYR A 97 -5.15 -7.33 25.02
N PHE A 98 -5.96 -8.39 25.05
CA PHE A 98 -6.39 -9.00 26.32
C PHE A 98 -5.27 -9.77 27.03
N GLU A 99 -4.29 -10.28 26.30
CA GLU A 99 -3.10 -10.92 26.88
C GLU A 99 -2.09 -9.90 27.41
N GLN A 100 -1.89 -8.78 26.71
CA GLN A 100 -0.91 -7.75 27.07
C GLN A 100 -1.50 -6.32 27.05
N PRO A 101 -2.51 -6.00 27.89
CA PRO A 101 -3.24 -4.72 27.81
C PRO A 101 -2.40 -3.50 28.20
N GLN A 102 -1.22 -3.71 28.78
CA GLN A 102 -0.32 -2.66 29.28
C GLN A 102 0.71 -2.19 28.24
N ARG A 103 0.49 -2.48 26.94
CA ARG A 103 1.43 -2.14 25.86
C ARG A 103 1.31 -0.71 25.32
N GLY A 104 0.33 0.08 25.73
CA GLY A 104 0.21 1.49 25.31
C GLY A 104 -1.06 1.84 24.52
N TYR A 105 -1.91 0.85 24.23
CA TYR A 105 -3.11 1.03 23.40
C TYR A 105 -3.94 2.27 23.73
N GLY A 106 -4.22 3.06 22.68
CA GLY A 106 -5.12 4.21 22.78
C GLY A 106 -6.53 3.83 23.26
N SER A 107 -7.12 4.66 24.11
CA SER A 107 -8.42 4.37 24.75
C SER A 107 -9.55 4.06 23.77
N GLY A 108 -9.59 4.72 22.61
CA GLY A 108 -10.58 4.44 21.58
C GLY A 108 -10.46 3.01 21.03
N VAL A 109 -9.26 2.54 20.71
CA VAL A 109 -9.08 1.21 20.11
C VAL A 109 -9.39 0.09 21.12
N VAL A 110 -9.19 0.35 22.40
CA VAL A 110 -9.63 -0.55 23.47
C VAL A 110 -11.14 -0.82 23.40
N ASP A 111 -11.97 0.22 23.23
CA ASP A 111 -13.42 0.05 23.09
C ASP A 111 -13.79 -0.83 21.88
N VAL A 112 -13.01 -0.76 20.80
CA VAL A 112 -13.18 -1.62 19.61
C VAL A 112 -12.89 -3.08 19.94
N PHE A 113 -11.81 -3.38 20.66
CA PHE A 113 -11.48 -4.76 21.03
C PHE A 113 -12.54 -5.37 21.96
N HIS A 114 -13.06 -4.59 22.92
CA HIS A 114 -14.16 -5.01 23.77
C HIS A 114 -15.44 -5.29 22.97
N ALA A 115 -15.79 -4.42 22.02
CA ALA A 115 -16.96 -4.60 21.18
C ALA A 115 -16.82 -5.80 20.22
N LEU A 116 -15.66 -6.02 19.60
CA LEU A 116 -15.38 -7.19 18.77
C LEU A 116 -15.58 -8.50 19.56
N LEU A 117 -15.09 -8.55 20.81
CA LEU A 117 -15.27 -9.71 21.66
C LEU A 117 -16.73 -9.93 22.08
N GLN A 118 -17.48 -8.86 22.33
CA GLN A 118 -18.91 -8.93 22.70
C GLN A 118 -19.79 -9.36 21.53
N GLU A 119 -19.43 -8.96 20.31
CA GLU A 119 -20.14 -9.27 19.07
C GLU A 119 -19.64 -10.58 18.42
N ASP A 120 -18.84 -11.39 19.13
CA ASP A 120 -18.24 -12.67 18.67
C ASP A 120 -17.61 -12.57 17.26
N PHE A 121 -17.01 -11.42 16.97
CA PHE A 121 -16.38 -11.11 15.68
C PHE A 121 -17.32 -11.21 14.46
N GLU A 122 -18.65 -11.11 14.63
CA GLU A 122 -19.62 -11.22 13.52
C GLU A 122 -19.36 -10.21 12.38
N ASP A 123 -18.92 -9.00 12.72
CA ASP A 123 -18.52 -7.96 11.76
C ASP A 123 -17.17 -7.35 12.17
N PRO A 124 -16.05 -7.78 11.58
CA PRO A 124 -14.71 -7.31 11.97
C PRO A 124 -14.48 -5.81 11.72
N PHE A 125 -15.35 -5.15 10.94
CA PHE A 125 -15.29 -3.71 10.66
C PHE A 125 -16.32 -2.91 11.46
N GLY A 126 -17.32 -3.57 12.05
CA GLY A 126 -18.49 -2.95 12.68
C GLY A 126 -18.12 -2.04 13.84
N PRO A 127 -17.39 -2.54 14.86
CA PRO A 127 -16.98 -1.75 16.02
C PRO A 127 -16.19 -0.49 15.66
N ALA A 128 -15.23 -0.59 14.73
CA ALA A 128 -14.44 0.56 14.29
C ALA A 128 -15.30 1.63 13.60
N ARG A 129 -16.34 1.24 12.86
CA ARG A 129 -17.29 2.17 12.24
C ARG A 129 -18.11 2.96 13.26
N LYS A 130 -18.36 2.40 14.45
CA LYS A 130 -19.16 3.04 15.51
C LYS A 130 -18.38 4.11 16.29
N GLN A 131 -17.04 4.06 16.27
CA GLN A 131 -16.22 5.04 16.98
C GLN A 131 -16.50 6.49 16.54
N PHE A 132 -16.29 7.43 17.48
CA PHE A 132 -16.45 8.87 17.26
C PHE A 132 -17.80 9.22 16.64
N GLN A 133 -18.90 8.69 17.20
CA GLN A 133 -20.27 8.91 16.73
C GLN A 133 -20.48 8.53 15.25
N GLY A 134 -19.79 7.48 14.79
CA GLY A 134 -19.88 7.08 13.39
C GLY A 134 -19.03 7.94 12.45
N LEU A 135 -18.01 8.65 12.96
CA LEU A 135 -16.97 9.33 12.16
C LEU A 135 -15.70 8.50 12.01
N GLY A 136 -15.47 7.54 12.93
CA GLY A 136 -14.25 6.74 13.02
C GLY A 136 -13.02 7.52 13.51
N SER A 137 -11.94 6.79 13.79
CA SER A 137 -10.70 7.38 14.32
C SER A 137 -9.92 8.11 13.24
N TYR A 138 -9.21 9.17 13.64
CA TYR A 138 -8.19 9.87 12.86
C TYR A 138 -6.76 9.63 13.38
N GLY A 139 -6.62 8.75 14.37
CA GLY A 139 -5.34 8.41 14.99
C GLY A 139 -4.39 7.68 14.04
N ASN A 140 -3.11 7.66 14.33
CA ASN A 140 -2.09 6.97 13.51
C ASN A 140 -2.01 5.45 13.75
N GLY A 141 -2.85 4.87 14.61
CA GLY A 141 -2.79 3.45 14.96
C GLY A 141 -2.89 2.45 13.80
N GLY A 142 -3.49 2.84 12.68
CA GLY A 142 -3.45 2.02 11.45
C GLY A 142 -2.12 2.14 10.70
N SER A 143 -1.56 3.35 10.66
CA SER A 143 -0.29 3.70 10.03
C SER A 143 0.90 3.06 10.72
N MET A 144 0.91 3.07 12.06
CA MET A 144 2.04 2.61 12.88
C MET A 144 2.42 1.14 12.62
N ARG A 145 1.45 0.35 12.15
CA ARG A 145 1.57 -1.10 11.99
C ARG A 145 1.41 -1.59 10.55
N VAL A 146 1.43 -0.69 9.56
CA VAL A 146 1.13 -1.01 8.15
C VAL A 146 2.31 -1.60 7.37
N ALA A 147 3.53 -1.50 7.90
CA ALA A 147 4.75 -1.96 7.25
C ALA A 147 4.70 -3.40 6.69
N PRO A 148 4.09 -4.39 7.39
CA PRO A 148 3.95 -5.74 6.84
C PRO A 148 3.19 -5.81 5.50
N VAL A 149 2.11 -5.03 5.34
CA VAL A 149 1.33 -5.03 4.09
C VAL A 149 2.20 -4.58 2.91
N ALA A 150 3.04 -3.57 3.13
CA ALA A 150 3.92 -3.03 2.10
C ALA A 150 4.97 -4.04 1.61
N VAL A 151 5.59 -4.79 2.53
CA VAL A 151 6.57 -5.82 2.14
C VAL A 151 5.89 -7.08 1.60
N PHE A 152 4.70 -7.45 2.08
CA PHE A 152 3.97 -8.62 1.58
C PHE A 152 3.50 -8.44 0.12
N TYR A 153 2.96 -7.27 -0.22
CA TYR A 153 2.45 -6.97 -1.57
C TYR A 153 3.44 -6.18 -2.44
N HIS A 154 4.75 -6.27 -2.13
CA HIS A 154 5.78 -5.42 -2.75
C HIS A 154 5.85 -5.49 -4.29
N ASN A 155 5.43 -6.61 -4.87
CA ASN A 155 5.41 -6.85 -6.31
C ASN A 155 4.10 -6.44 -7.01
N ASN A 156 3.03 -6.14 -6.26
CA ASN A 156 1.70 -5.82 -6.79
C ASN A 156 1.09 -4.58 -6.12
N LEU A 157 1.30 -3.41 -6.72
CA LEU A 157 0.80 -2.13 -6.19
C LEU A 157 -0.73 -2.10 -6.08
N THR A 158 -1.45 -2.65 -7.07
CA THR A 158 -2.91 -2.61 -7.08
C THR A 158 -3.48 -3.40 -5.91
N GLU A 159 -2.91 -4.56 -5.62
CA GLU A 159 -3.29 -5.41 -4.49
C GLU A 159 -2.84 -4.80 -3.15
N MET A 160 -1.63 -4.23 -3.10
CA MET A 160 -1.17 -3.47 -1.93
C MET A 160 -2.17 -2.37 -1.55
N ILE A 161 -2.64 -1.58 -2.52
CA ILE A 161 -3.62 -0.51 -2.29
C ILE A 161 -4.97 -1.09 -1.85
N SER A 162 -5.46 -2.16 -2.51
CA SER A 162 -6.78 -2.74 -2.17
C SER A 162 -6.81 -3.35 -0.78
N GLU A 163 -5.80 -4.16 -0.44
CA GLU A 163 -5.72 -4.84 0.85
C GLU A 163 -5.43 -3.87 1.97
N SER A 164 -4.63 -2.84 1.70
CA SER A 164 -4.46 -1.72 2.64
C SER A 164 -5.76 -0.98 2.90
N TYR A 165 -6.61 -0.77 1.87
CA TYR A 165 -7.91 -0.14 2.06
C TYR A 165 -8.80 -0.97 2.99
N LEU A 166 -8.84 -2.29 2.79
CA LEU A 166 -9.59 -3.20 3.65
C LEU A 166 -9.04 -3.23 5.08
N TYR A 167 -7.73 -3.35 5.23
CA TYR A 167 -7.04 -3.28 6.52
C TYR A 167 -7.34 -1.96 7.26
N MET A 168 -7.23 -0.81 6.58
CA MET A 168 -7.49 0.49 7.19
C MET A 168 -8.96 0.70 7.57
N ARG A 169 -9.92 -0.02 6.97
CA ARG A 169 -11.33 0.00 7.40
C ARG A 169 -11.52 -0.58 8.80
N MET A 170 -10.64 -1.46 9.26
CA MET A 170 -10.66 -1.99 10.63
C MET A 170 -10.31 -0.94 11.69
N SER A 171 -9.82 0.23 11.27
CA SER A 171 -9.59 1.39 12.16
C SER A 171 -10.19 2.70 11.62
N ARG A 172 -10.90 2.62 10.49
CA ARG A 172 -11.46 3.71 9.67
C ARG A 172 -10.50 4.84 9.32
N LEU A 173 -9.26 4.49 8.98
CA LEU A 173 -8.18 5.43 8.66
C LEU A 173 -8.03 5.71 7.16
N HIS A 174 -9.14 6.06 6.51
CA HIS A 174 -9.20 6.27 5.05
C HIS A 174 -8.29 7.38 4.49
N LYS A 175 -7.57 8.13 5.33
CA LYS A 175 -6.63 9.17 4.90
C LYS A 175 -5.16 8.83 5.16
N CYS A 176 -4.86 7.69 5.79
CA CYS A 176 -3.51 7.31 6.21
C CYS A 176 -2.68 6.56 5.14
N PHE A 177 -3.05 6.69 3.87
CA PHE A 177 -2.47 5.95 2.74
C PHE A 177 -0.99 6.27 2.45
N LEU A 178 -0.47 7.36 3.03
CA LEU A 178 0.82 7.90 2.64
C LEU A 178 2.01 7.00 2.90
N LEU A 179 2.00 6.22 3.99
CA LEU A 179 3.13 5.33 4.28
C LEU A 179 3.23 4.22 3.24
N LEU A 180 2.11 3.65 2.79
CA LEU A 180 2.10 2.55 1.81
C LEU A 180 2.65 2.98 0.45
N GLU A 181 2.31 4.20 0.03
CA GLU A 181 2.87 4.78 -1.20
C GLU A 181 4.34 5.18 -1.02
N VAL A 182 4.76 5.58 0.19
CA VAL A 182 6.18 5.78 0.57
C VAL A 182 6.96 4.47 0.40
N TRP A 183 6.40 3.34 0.84
CA TRP A 183 7.00 2.03 0.59
C TRP A 183 7.10 1.70 -0.90
N HIS A 184 6.12 2.11 -1.72
CA HIS A 184 6.16 1.93 -3.17
C HIS A 184 7.13 2.87 -3.91
N GLY A 185 7.28 4.14 -3.51
CA GLY A 185 8.28 5.02 -4.10
C GLY A 185 9.72 4.60 -3.76
N VAL A 186 9.92 3.85 -2.67
CA VAL A 186 11.18 3.18 -2.33
C VAL A 186 11.39 1.90 -3.17
N LEU A 187 10.32 1.26 -3.66
CA LEU A 187 10.37 0.02 -4.44
C LEU A 187 11.13 0.11 -5.79
N PRO A 188 11.12 1.21 -6.56
CA PRO A 188 12.05 1.40 -7.68
C PRO A 188 13.53 1.28 -7.26
N HIS A 189 13.91 1.72 -6.06
CA HIS A 189 15.27 1.53 -5.53
C HIS A 189 15.51 0.09 -5.03
N ILE A 190 14.44 -0.64 -4.67
CA ILE A 190 14.49 -2.10 -4.46
C ILE A 190 14.70 -2.82 -5.81
N ARG A 191 14.04 -2.38 -6.89
CA ARG A 191 14.13 -2.93 -8.26
C ARG A 191 15.40 -2.52 -9.02
N LEU A 192 16.06 -1.40 -8.68
CA LEU A 192 17.30 -0.96 -9.35
C LEU A 192 18.53 -1.84 -9.03
N SER A 193 18.39 -2.81 -8.12
CA SER A 193 19.38 -3.90 -7.99
C SER A 193 19.25 -4.95 -9.12
N GLU A 194 18.15 -4.94 -9.89
CA GLU A 194 17.92 -5.84 -11.02
C GLU A 194 18.25 -5.21 -12.39
N GLY A 195 18.72 -3.95 -12.42
CA GLY A 195 18.70 -3.17 -13.66
C GLY A 195 19.81 -2.14 -13.87
N SER A 196 20.98 -2.25 -13.24
CA SER A 196 22.18 -1.50 -13.70
C SER A 196 22.86 -2.22 -14.87
N GLY A 197 22.06 -2.43 -15.92
CA GLY A 197 22.46 -2.97 -17.21
C GLY A 197 21.85 -2.17 -18.36
N ALA A 198 21.75 -0.84 -18.26
CA ALA A 198 21.40 0.01 -19.40
C ALA A 198 21.83 1.47 -19.23
N ALA A 199 23.07 1.71 -18.79
CA ALA A 199 23.83 2.85 -19.31
C ALA A 199 24.27 2.50 -20.75
N SER A 200 23.33 2.49 -21.71
CA SER A 200 23.66 2.31 -23.13
C SER A 200 22.60 2.91 -24.06
N ARG A 201 22.40 4.22 -23.97
CA ARG A 201 22.08 5.06 -25.14
C ARG A 201 22.82 6.39 -25.05
N LEU A 202 24.12 6.32 -24.81
CA LEU A 202 25.06 7.31 -25.34
C LEU A 202 25.47 6.81 -26.72
N THR A 203 25.11 7.61 -27.71
CA THR A 203 25.32 7.37 -29.13
C THR A 203 26.81 7.40 -29.49
N HIS A 204 27.21 6.44 -30.34
CA HIS A 204 28.43 6.37 -31.18
C HIS A 204 29.69 5.59 -30.71
N THR A 205 29.74 4.35 -31.23
CA THR A 205 30.85 3.65 -31.96
C THR A 205 32.10 3.07 -31.25
N PRO A 206 32.69 1.98 -31.80
CA PRO A 206 33.39 0.93 -31.05
C PRO A 206 34.90 0.78 -31.36
N GLN A 207 35.71 0.25 -30.42
CA GLN A 207 36.74 -0.78 -30.67
C GLN A 207 37.62 -1.12 -29.45
N ALA A 208 37.89 -2.43 -29.32
CA ALA A 208 39.09 -3.07 -28.75
C ALA A 208 39.40 -2.94 -27.24
N ALA A 209 39.32 -4.05 -26.51
CA ALA A 209 40.49 -4.86 -26.13
C ALA A 209 40.14 -6.00 -25.15
N GLN A 210 40.73 -7.17 -25.43
CA GLN A 210 40.67 -8.42 -24.68
C GLN A 210 41.53 -8.38 -23.39
N ARG A 211 41.13 -9.13 -22.35
CA ARG A 211 41.89 -10.23 -21.68
C ARG A 211 41.35 -10.52 -20.25
N SER A 212 40.99 -11.77 -19.99
CA SER A 212 40.80 -12.40 -18.65
C SER A 212 42.16 -12.64 -17.94
N PRO A 213 42.26 -13.34 -16.78
CA PRO A 213 41.36 -13.56 -15.63
C PRO A 213 42.07 -13.31 -14.25
N SER A 214 41.33 -12.94 -13.20
CA SER A 214 41.73 -13.27 -11.81
C SER A 214 40.60 -13.05 -10.80
N CYS A 215 39.88 -14.13 -10.48
CA CYS A 215 39.20 -14.28 -9.20
C CYS A 215 40.26 -14.40 -8.09
N SER A 216 40.50 -13.33 -7.32
CA SER A 216 41.06 -13.41 -5.95
C SER A 216 41.10 -12.05 -5.23
N LEU A 217 40.05 -11.24 -5.34
CA LEU A 217 39.77 -10.14 -4.41
C LEU A 217 38.34 -10.26 -3.91
N ALA A 218 38.18 -11.33 -3.15
CA ALA A 218 37.05 -11.59 -2.29
C ALA A 218 37.11 -10.63 -1.07
N VAL A 219 35.93 -10.17 -0.64
CA VAL A 219 35.55 -9.98 0.78
C VAL A 219 35.85 -8.64 1.50
N MET A 220 36.31 -7.56 0.85
CA MET A 220 36.47 -6.26 1.58
C MET A 220 35.96 -4.97 0.91
N GLY A 221 35.21 -5.07 -0.20
CA GLY A 221 34.80 -3.89 -0.99
C GLY A 221 33.29 -3.65 -1.13
N ALA A 222 32.42 -4.46 -0.51
CA ALA A 222 30.96 -4.34 -0.66
C ALA A 222 30.31 -3.39 0.37
N ARG A 223 31.05 -2.39 0.87
CA ARG A 223 30.47 -1.33 1.70
C ARG A 223 30.03 -0.20 0.79
N HIS A 224 28.72 0.07 0.79
CA HIS A 224 28.09 1.31 0.31
C HIS A 224 28.03 1.50 -1.21
N VAL A 225 27.23 0.71 -1.91
CA VAL A 225 26.44 1.31 -3.00
C VAL A 225 25.36 2.13 -2.30
N ARG A 226 25.67 3.39 -1.93
CA ARG A 226 24.65 4.35 -1.49
C ARG A 226 23.70 4.53 -2.68
N GLN A 227 22.52 3.92 -2.63
CA GLN A 227 21.44 4.28 -3.54
C GLN A 227 21.10 5.74 -3.24
N SER A 228 21.35 6.64 -4.20
CA SER A 228 20.93 8.03 -4.08
C SER A 228 19.42 8.10 -4.27
N LEU A 229 18.70 8.59 -3.26
CA LEU A 229 17.27 8.85 -3.34
C LEU A 229 17.04 10.17 -4.08
N ASP A 230 16.27 10.13 -5.17
CA ASP A 230 15.76 11.35 -5.79
C ASP A 230 14.55 11.83 -4.98
N LYS A 231 14.79 12.76 -4.04
CA LYS A 231 13.76 13.27 -3.14
C LYS A 231 12.60 13.93 -3.90
N ALA A 232 12.89 14.65 -4.98
CA ALA A 232 11.89 15.39 -5.73
C ALA A 232 10.95 14.43 -6.47
N ALA A 233 11.49 13.47 -7.22
CA ALA A 233 10.70 12.47 -7.92
C ALA A 233 9.88 11.60 -6.95
N TYR A 234 10.45 11.29 -5.78
CA TYR A 234 9.77 10.54 -4.74
C TYR A 234 8.59 11.32 -4.16
N LEU A 235 8.77 12.60 -3.84
CA LEU A 235 7.70 13.46 -3.33
C LEU A 235 6.60 13.71 -4.37
N ASP A 236 6.95 13.88 -5.65
CA ASP A 236 5.99 14.01 -6.75
C ASP A 236 5.10 12.77 -6.85
N PHE A 237 5.70 11.58 -6.80
CA PHE A 237 4.96 10.32 -6.81
C PHE A 237 3.96 10.24 -5.64
N LEU A 238 4.40 10.56 -4.42
CA LEU A 238 3.53 10.54 -3.24
C LEU A 238 2.39 11.56 -3.35
N MET A 239 2.69 12.74 -3.87
CA MET A 239 1.70 13.79 -4.06
C MET A 239 0.62 13.36 -5.06
N GLU A 240 0.99 12.71 -6.16
CA GLU A 240 0.03 12.20 -7.16
C GLU A 240 -0.93 11.18 -6.53
N GLN A 241 -0.40 10.20 -5.80
CA GLN A 241 -1.22 9.17 -5.16
C GLN A 241 -2.14 9.75 -4.09
N MET A 242 -1.63 10.66 -3.25
CA MET A 242 -2.41 11.26 -2.18
C MET A 242 -3.46 12.23 -2.69
N ASP A 243 -3.18 12.99 -3.74
CA ASP A 243 -4.18 13.88 -4.32
C ASP A 243 -5.38 13.08 -4.86
N ALA A 244 -5.14 11.92 -5.48
CA ALA A 244 -6.19 11.02 -5.95
C ALA A 244 -7.04 10.44 -4.81
N ILE A 245 -6.46 10.26 -3.63
CA ILE A 245 -7.12 9.71 -2.44
C ILE A 245 -7.90 10.79 -1.70
N GLU A 246 -7.25 11.92 -1.39
CA GLU A 246 -7.86 13.02 -0.64
C GLU A 246 -8.94 13.74 -1.46
N SER A 247 -8.86 13.74 -2.79
CA SER A 247 -9.90 14.31 -3.66
C SER A 247 -11.21 13.51 -3.67
N LYS A 248 -11.23 12.24 -3.23
CA LYS A 248 -12.45 11.43 -3.21
C LYS A 248 -13.45 11.96 -2.18
N GLY A 249 -14.57 12.47 -2.66
CA GLY A 249 -15.68 12.95 -1.82
C GLY A 249 -15.54 14.41 -1.35
N LEU A 250 -14.49 15.13 -1.76
CA LEU A 250 -14.43 16.58 -1.57
C LEU A 250 -15.32 17.29 -2.60
N LYS A 251 -16.00 18.35 -2.17
CA LYS A 251 -16.69 19.26 -3.10
C LYS A 251 -15.64 20.11 -3.82
N PRO A 252 -15.88 20.52 -5.08
CA PRO A 252 -14.99 21.45 -5.76
C PRO A 252 -14.80 22.73 -4.93
N SER A 253 -13.55 23.03 -4.55
CA SER A 253 -13.16 24.26 -3.87
C SER A 253 -12.39 25.18 -4.82
N ALA A 254 -12.40 26.48 -4.52
CA ALA A 254 -11.56 27.47 -5.19
C ALA A 254 -10.08 27.34 -4.79
N ASP A 255 -9.78 26.75 -3.62
CA ASP A 255 -8.42 26.43 -3.18
C ASP A 255 -8.14 24.93 -3.40
N PRO A 256 -7.21 24.58 -4.32
CA PRO A 256 -6.83 23.20 -4.57
C PRO A 256 -6.22 22.46 -3.37
N ALA A 257 -5.79 23.17 -2.31
CA ALA A 257 -5.23 22.61 -1.09
C ALA A 257 -6.27 22.37 0.03
N GLU A 258 -7.48 22.93 -0.10
CA GLU A 258 -8.49 22.84 0.94
C GLU A 258 -8.94 21.39 1.16
N GLY A 259 -8.86 20.92 2.42
CA GLY A 259 -9.25 19.57 2.80
C GLY A 259 -8.25 18.47 2.44
N LYS A 260 -7.04 18.82 1.98
CA LYS A 260 -5.95 17.91 1.60
C LYS A 260 -4.71 18.05 2.50
N PRO A 261 -4.82 17.72 3.80
CA PRO A 261 -3.73 17.93 4.77
C PRO A 261 -2.44 17.21 4.37
N PHE A 262 -2.53 16.02 3.80
CA PHE A 262 -1.36 15.22 3.44
C PHE A 262 -0.65 15.75 2.20
N THR A 263 -1.41 16.04 1.13
CA THR A 263 -0.87 16.65 -0.10
C THR A 263 -0.23 18.00 0.21
N SER A 264 -0.83 18.78 1.12
CA SER A 264 -0.28 20.07 1.57
C SER A 264 1.04 19.90 2.30
N ALA A 265 1.14 18.92 3.21
CA ALA A 265 2.39 18.63 3.91
C ALA A 265 3.50 18.18 2.95
N LEU A 266 3.20 17.31 1.98
CA LEU A 266 4.16 16.87 0.96
C LEU A 266 4.69 18.02 0.10
N ARG A 267 3.82 18.97 -0.29
CA ARG A 267 4.25 20.18 -1.02
C ARG A 267 5.23 21.01 -0.20
N ILE A 268 4.96 21.20 1.09
CA ILE A 268 5.88 21.91 2.00
C ILE A 268 7.22 21.17 2.07
N MET A 269 7.22 19.84 2.19
CA MET A 269 8.46 19.05 2.16
C MET A 269 9.23 19.23 0.86
N GLN A 270 8.54 19.26 -0.28
CA GLN A 270 9.18 19.45 -1.58
C GLN A 270 9.89 20.80 -1.65
N HIS A 271 9.24 21.87 -1.21
CA HIS A 271 9.86 23.20 -1.13
C HIS A 271 11.08 23.21 -0.22
N VAL A 272 10.96 22.70 1.00
CA VAL A 272 12.03 22.78 2.00
C VAL A 272 13.22 21.85 1.69
N LEU A 273 12.98 20.69 1.07
CA LEU A 273 14.03 19.67 0.85
C LEU A 273 14.63 19.65 -0.56
N CYS A 274 13.96 20.21 -1.56
CA CYS A 274 14.35 20.07 -2.96
C CYS A 274 14.67 21.39 -3.67
N ASP A 275 14.18 22.53 -3.18
CA ASP A 275 14.41 23.82 -3.82
C ASP A 275 15.79 24.39 -3.44
N GLU A 276 16.71 24.51 -4.40
CA GLU A 276 18.12 24.90 -4.11
C GLU A 276 18.25 26.33 -3.57
N ASP A 277 17.32 27.22 -3.92
CA ASP A 277 17.31 28.63 -3.48
C ASP A 277 16.63 28.81 -2.10
N GLU A 278 15.80 27.85 -1.68
CA GLU A 278 15.03 27.87 -0.42
C GLU A 278 15.41 26.73 0.55
N HIS A 279 16.46 25.95 0.25
CA HIS A 279 16.91 24.84 1.08
C HIS A 279 17.31 25.35 2.48
N GLN A 280 16.41 25.16 3.45
CA GLN A 280 16.62 25.54 4.84
C GLN A 280 16.56 24.31 5.74
N ASP A 281 17.61 24.12 6.55
CA ASP A 281 17.57 23.16 7.64
C ASP A 281 16.61 23.66 8.72
N LEU A 282 15.42 23.06 8.76
CA LEU A 282 14.42 23.35 9.77
C LEU A 282 14.92 22.95 11.17
N THR A 283 14.56 23.74 12.18
CA THR A 283 14.71 23.32 13.58
C THR A 283 13.70 22.21 13.91
N VAL A 284 13.94 21.46 14.99
CA VAL A 284 13.01 20.39 15.41
C VAL A 284 11.63 20.94 15.78
N GLU A 285 11.58 22.18 16.27
CA GLU A 285 10.35 22.91 16.55
C GLU A 285 9.62 23.30 15.27
N GLU A 286 10.33 23.80 14.25
CA GLU A 286 9.73 24.12 12.95
C GLU A 286 9.17 22.86 12.25
N VAL A 287 9.86 21.72 12.39
CA VAL A 287 9.36 20.42 11.90
C VAL A 287 8.07 20.02 12.61
N ALA A 288 8.02 20.16 13.94
CA ALA A 288 6.81 19.90 14.73
C ALA A 288 5.65 20.84 14.34
N ASP A 289 5.92 22.13 14.11
CA ASP A 289 4.91 23.12 13.75
C ASP A 289 4.33 22.87 12.34
N LEU A 290 5.19 22.52 11.37
CA LEU A 290 4.79 22.31 9.97
C LEU A 290 4.12 20.95 9.75
N PHE A 291 4.73 19.87 10.25
CA PHE A 291 4.31 18.50 9.94
C PHE A 291 3.56 17.82 11.08
N GLY A 292 3.66 18.37 12.30
CA GLY A 292 3.03 17.82 13.49
C GLY A 292 3.91 16.83 14.24
N ASN A 293 3.45 16.45 15.43
CA ASN A 293 4.08 15.41 16.23
C ASN A 293 3.08 14.74 17.20
N SER A 294 1.81 14.65 16.79
CA SER A 294 0.74 14.13 17.64
C SER A 294 0.22 12.79 17.15
N ILE A 295 -0.63 12.16 17.97
CA ILE A 295 -1.28 10.88 17.68
C ILE A 295 -2.18 10.88 16.44
N SER A 296 -2.46 12.03 15.82
CA SER A 296 -3.22 12.04 14.57
C SER A 296 -2.32 11.68 13.40
N ALA A 297 -2.85 10.90 12.46
CA ALA A 297 -2.06 10.47 11.31
C ALA A 297 -1.58 11.64 10.44
N GLU A 298 -2.42 12.68 10.28
CA GLU A 298 -2.08 13.90 9.55
C GLU A 298 -0.96 14.72 10.23
N LYS A 299 -0.66 14.44 11.51
CA LYS A 299 0.39 15.10 12.31
C LYS A 299 1.52 14.17 12.74
N SER A 300 1.62 12.97 12.17
CA SER A 300 2.70 12.02 12.49
C SER A 300 3.27 11.33 11.25
N VAL A 301 2.42 10.94 10.31
CA VAL A 301 2.85 10.32 9.05
C VAL A 301 3.73 11.27 8.22
N PRO A 302 3.35 12.56 8.00
CA PRO A 302 4.22 13.49 7.28
C PRO A 302 5.58 13.65 7.97
N THR A 303 5.58 13.76 9.29
CA THR A 303 6.80 13.90 10.10
C THR A 303 7.73 12.72 9.96
N ALA A 304 7.20 11.49 9.94
CA ALA A 304 8.01 10.29 9.73
C ALA A 304 8.68 10.28 8.35
N ILE A 305 7.98 10.74 7.32
CA ILE A 305 8.51 10.81 5.94
C ILE A 305 9.56 11.90 5.83
N TYR A 306 9.28 13.09 6.37
CA TYR A 306 10.25 14.16 6.46
C TYR A 306 11.52 13.69 7.18
N ALA A 307 11.37 12.97 8.31
CA ALA A 307 12.49 12.45 9.07
C ALA A 307 13.36 11.50 8.22
N PHE A 308 12.74 10.60 7.45
CA PHE A 308 13.45 9.74 6.51
C PHE A 308 14.19 10.52 5.41
N LEU A 309 13.50 11.44 4.72
CA LEU A 309 14.04 12.19 3.59
C LEU A 309 15.16 13.14 4.01
N ARG A 310 14.96 13.90 5.09
CA ARG A 310 15.97 14.84 5.60
C ARG A 310 17.20 14.11 6.10
N SER A 311 17.04 12.95 6.74
CA SER A 311 18.14 12.19 7.33
C SER A 311 19.05 11.48 6.33
N GLN A 312 18.76 11.57 5.02
CA GLN A 312 19.73 11.15 4.00
C GLN A 312 20.99 12.03 4.00
N GLU A 313 20.91 13.22 4.59
CA GLU A 313 22.04 14.13 4.82
C GLU A 313 22.36 14.30 6.32
N PRO A 314 23.57 14.75 6.68
CA PRO A 314 23.94 15.03 8.07
C PRO A 314 22.98 15.99 8.77
N LEU A 315 22.71 15.76 10.05
CA LEU A 315 21.93 16.68 10.90
C LEU A 315 22.88 17.68 11.57
N PRO A 316 22.58 19.00 11.57
CA PRO A 316 23.49 20.02 12.09
C PRO A 316 23.74 19.88 13.60
N TYR A 317 22.78 19.30 14.33
CA TYR A 317 22.84 19.17 15.79
C TYR A 317 23.23 17.77 16.29
N PHE A 318 23.43 16.78 15.41
CA PHE A 318 23.80 15.41 15.81
C PHE A 318 24.79 14.78 14.83
N GLN A 319 26.01 14.49 15.29
CA GLN A 319 27.08 13.94 14.46
C GLN A 319 26.98 12.41 14.39
N THR A 320 26.63 11.90 13.21
CA THR A 320 26.72 10.47 12.88
C THR A 320 26.74 10.29 11.35
N GLU A 321 27.56 9.36 10.88
CA GLU A 321 27.61 8.97 9.47
C GLU A 321 26.46 8.03 9.07
N ASP A 322 25.83 7.38 10.06
CA ASP A 322 24.80 6.38 9.85
C ASP A 322 23.42 7.03 9.59
N PRO A 323 22.82 6.82 8.40
CA PRO A 323 21.54 7.43 8.04
C PRO A 323 20.38 6.92 8.90
N PHE A 324 20.37 5.64 9.28
CA PHE A 324 19.31 5.10 10.12
C PHE A 324 19.33 5.75 11.51
N VAL A 325 20.52 5.95 12.08
CA VAL A 325 20.65 6.68 13.36
C VAL A 325 20.14 8.12 13.24
N ARG A 326 20.39 8.81 12.11
CA ARG A 326 19.83 10.16 11.90
C ARG A 326 18.31 10.15 11.84
N VAL A 327 17.70 9.17 11.18
CA VAL A 327 16.24 9.00 11.13
C VAL A 327 15.67 8.89 12.53
N ILE A 328 16.19 7.96 13.34
CA ILE A 328 15.73 7.77 14.72
C ILE A 328 15.94 9.03 15.57
N VAL A 329 17.09 9.71 15.42
CA VAL A 329 17.37 10.95 16.15
C VAL A 329 16.35 12.03 15.81
N LEU A 330 16.11 12.30 14.53
CA LEU A 330 15.19 13.35 14.11
C LEU A 330 13.75 13.01 14.53
N SER A 331 13.29 11.78 14.33
CA SER A 331 11.95 11.34 14.73
C SER A 331 11.69 11.53 16.23
N ILE A 332 12.66 11.18 17.09
CA ILE A 332 12.51 11.34 18.54
C ILE A 332 12.69 12.81 18.97
N ALA A 333 13.61 13.55 18.36
CA ALA A 333 13.90 14.94 18.73
C ALA A 333 12.72 15.88 18.48
N VAL A 334 11.84 15.56 17.53
CA VAL A 334 10.61 16.30 17.26
C VAL A 334 9.60 16.21 18.43
N GLY A 335 9.73 15.21 19.31
CA GLY A 335 8.90 15.04 20.50
C GLY A 335 7.49 14.55 20.20
N GLY A 336 6.64 14.52 21.23
CA GLY A 336 5.26 14.07 21.13
C GLY A 336 5.10 12.57 20.97
N ASP A 337 4.46 12.13 19.89
CA ASP A 337 4.22 10.71 19.61
C ASP A 337 5.47 10.04 19.00
N THR A 338 6.52 9.95 19.83
CA THR A 338 7.88 9.66 19.36
C THR A 338 8.09 8.20 18.97
N ASP A 339 7.46 7.25 19.66
CA ASP A 339 7.49 5.83 19.29
C ASP A 339 6.82 5.60 17.94
N THR A 340 5.62 6.11 17.73
CA THR A 340 4.91 5.93 16.45
C THR A 340 5.64 6.57 15.29
N ILE A 341 6.09 7.83 15.44
CA ILE A 341 6.83 8.55 14.40
C ILE A 341 8.16 7.85 14.10
N ALA A 342 8.88 7.40 15.12
CA ALA A 342 10.14 6.68 14.94
C ALA A 342 9.93 5.28 14.34
N SER A 343 8.87 4.57 14.71
CA SER A 343 8.48 3.27 14.14
C SER A 343 8.20 3.40 12.64
N MET A 344 7.35 4.35 12.26
CA MET A 344 7.05 4.63 10.85
C MET A 344 8.30 5.07 10.08
N ALA A 345 9.10 6.00 10.60
CA ALA A 345 10.30 6.47 9.91
C ALA A 345 11.40 5.39 9.81
N GLY A 346 11.59 4.63 10.90
CA GLY A 346 12.56 3.55 11.00
C GLY A 346 12.22 2.41 10.05
N SER A 347 10.94 2.08 9.90
CA SER A 347 10.48 1.07 8.94
C SER A 347 10.81 1.45 7.49
N ILE A 348 10.53 2.71 7.09
CA ILE A 348 10.90 3.25 5.76
C ILE A 348 12.42 3.20 5.56
N SER A 349 13.18 3.69 6.54
CA SER A 349 14.64 3.72 6.50
C SER A 349 15.24 2.32 6.38
N GLY A 350 14.71 1.37 7.15
CA GLY A 350 15.13 -0.02 7.13
C GLY A 350 14.79 -0.73 5.82
N ALA A 351 13.65 -0.42 5.20
CA ALA A 351 13.32 -0.94 3.86
C ALA A 351 14.27 -0.41 2.78
N PHE A 352 14.64 0.87 2.89
CA PHE A 352 15.52 1.53 1.95
C PHE A 352 16.97 1.04 2.10
N HIS A 353 17.51 1.01 3.32
CA HIS A 353 18.91 0.64 3.58
C HIS A 353 19.14 -0.87 3.80
N GLY A 354 18.08 -1.64 4.10
CA GLY A 354 18.19 -3.04 4.50
C GLY A 354 18.66 -3.22 5.95
N LEU A 355 18.57 -4.45 6.47
CA LEU A 355 19.04 -4.79 7.82
C LEU A 355 20.53 -4.49 7.99
N ALA A 356 21.33 -4.69 6.94
CA ALA A 356 22.76 -4.34 6.94
C ALA A 356 23.03 -2.85 7.15
N GLY A 357 22.05 -1.98 6.87
CA GLY A 357 22.10 -0.54 7.13
C GLY A 357 21.68 -0.12 8.54
N ILE A 358 21.26 -1.07 9.38
CA ILE A 358 20.84 -0.80 10.77
C ILE A 358 21.96 -1.22 11.73
N PRO A 359 22.46 -0.34 12.62
CA PRO A 359 23.51 -0.70 13.57
C PRO A 359 23.13 -1.90 14.45
N ALA A 360 23.88 -2.99 14.36
CA ALA A 360 23.67 -4.20 15.18
C ALA A 360 23.71 -3.91 16.69
N LEU A 361 24.48 -2.89 17.09
CA LEU A 361 24.55 -2.43 18.48
C LEU A 361 23.22 -1.87 18.97
N LEU A 362 22.41 -1.22 18.13
CA LEU A 362 21.06 -0.77 18.51
C LEU A 362 20.08 -1.94 18.54
N GLN A 363 20.20 -2.85 17.58
CA GLN A 363 19.28 -3.98 17.44
C GLN A 363 19.19 -4.83 18.73
N ARG A 364 20.33 -5.16 19.33
CA ARG A 364 20.40 -5.99 20.55
C ARG A 364 19.70 -5.41 21.80
N HIS A 365 19.28 -4.14 21.76
CA HIS A 365 18.59 -3.50 22.89
C HIS A 365 17.08 -3.65 22.83
N CYS A 366 16.48 -4.16 21.75
CA CYS A 366 15.02 -4.21 21.61
C CYS A 366 14.48 -5.60 21.98
N GLU A 367 13.34 -5.63 22.67
CA GLU A 367 12.56 -6.85 22.90
C GLU A 367 12.12 -7.46 21.55
N ASP A 368 12.04 -8.80 21.48
CA ASP A 368 11.48 -9.54 20.35
C ASP A 368 12.12 -9.26 18.97
N LEU A 369 13.39 -8.85 18.94
CA LEU A 369 14.18 -8.72 17.71
C LEU A 369 14.17 -10.03 16.88
N ASP A 370 14.32 -11.17 17.54
CA ASP A 370 14.29 -12.50 16.93
C ASP A 370 12.94 -12.80 16.29
N VAL A 371 11.83 -12.41 16.93
CA VAL A 371 10.48 -12.53 16.38
C VAL A 371 10.31 -11.64 15.15
N ALA A 372 10.78 -10.39 15.18
CA ALA A 372 10.72 -9.48 14.03
C ALA A 372 11.51 -10.03 12.83
N LEU A 373 12.70 -10.59 13.06
CA LEU A 373 13.52 -11.24 12.03
C LEU A 373 12.83 -12.50 11.47
N MET A 374 12.25 -13.32 12.33
CA MET A 374 11.51 -14.53 11.93
C MET A 374 10.31 -14.17 11.04
N LEU A 375 9.49 -13.21 11.46
CA LEU A 375 8.34 -12.74 10.68
C LEU A 375 8.77 -12.17 9.33
N ALA A 376 9.85 -11.37 9.28
CA ALA A 376 10.38 -10.85 8.03
C ALA A 376 10.81 -11.98 7.08
N ASP A 377 11.48 -13.01 7.60
CA ASP A 377 11.91 -14.18 6.83
C ASP A 377 10.74 -15.01 6.34
N ASP A 378 9.72 -15.20 7.17
CA ASP A 378 8.53 -15.98 6.81
C ASP A 378 7.68 -15.25 5.77
N MET A 379 7.53 -13.92 5.89
CA MET A 379 6.92 -13.09 4.86
C MET A 379 7.69 -13.17 3.54
N TYR A 380 9.02 -13.06 3.58
CA TYR A 380 9.84 -13.17 2.39
C TYR A 380 9.69 -14.55 1.71
N LYS A 381 9.68 -15.64 2.48
CA LYS A 381 9.44 -16.99 1.95
C LYS A 381 8.04 -17.13 1.35
N CYS A 382 7.03 -16.57 2.00
CA CYS A 382 5.63 -16.60 1.56
C CYS A 382 5.51 -15.98 0.16
N VAL A 383 6.12 -14.80 -0.03
CA VAL A 383 6.08 -14.10 -1.32
C VAL A 383 7.02 -14.73 -2.35
N GLY A 384 8.21 -15.21 -1.95
CA GLY A 384 9.19 -15.84 -2.86
C GLY A 384 8.76 -17.21 -3.41
N ALA A 385 7.86 -17.93 -2.72
CA ALA A 385 7.22 -19.13 -3.26
C ALA A 385 6.36 -18.83 -4.51
N HIS A 386 6.01 -17.57 -4.77
CA HIS A 386 5.26 -17.14 -5.95
C HIS A 386 6.14 -16.80 -7.17
N ASP A 387 7.46 -16.59 -6.99
CA ASP A 387 8.38 -16.21 -8.08
C ASP A 387 9.13 -17.40 -8.73
N GLY A 388 9.23 -18.55 -8.03
CA GLY A 388 10.01 -19.72 -8.45
C GLY A 388 9.28 -20.76 -9.31
N ASP A 389 7.96 -20.68 -9.43
CA ASP A 389 7.15 -21.47 -10.35
C ASP A 389 6.19 -20.51 -11.05
N ALA A 390 6.56 -20.04 -12.23
CA ALA A 390 5.59 -19.55 -13.20
C ALA A 390 4.79 -20.73 -13.79
N ALA A 391 4.17 -21.51 -12.91
CA ALA A 391 2.90 -22.14 -13.16
C ALA A 391 1.88 -21.27 -12.44
N GLU A 392 0.80 -20.88 -13.13
CA GLU A 392 -0.34 -20.20 -12.52
C GLU A 392 -0.65 -20.82 -11.15
N PRO A 393 -0.86 -20.02 -10.10
CA PRO A 393 -1.05 -20.56 -8.77
C PRO A 393 -2.24 -21.51 -8.79
N ALA A 394 -1.96 -22.79 -8.55
CA ALA A 394 -2.95 -23.73 -8.10
C ALA A 394 -3.33 -23.31 -6.67
N VAL A 395 -4.25 -22.35 -6.59
CA VAL A 395 -5.03 -22.09 -5.38
C VAL A 395 -5.68 -23.42 -5.04
N ALA A 396 -5.24 -24.07 -3.96
CA ALA A 396 -6.08 -25.05 -3.30
C ALA A 396 -7.31 -24.28 -2.84
N ALA A 397 -8.38 -24.36 -3.63
CA ALA A 397 -9.62 -23.66 -3.43
C ALA A 397 -10.18 -23.99 -2.05
N ALA A 398 -9.90 -23.13 -1.07
CA ALA A 398 -10.92 -22.78 -0.12
C ALA A 398 -12.04 -22.19 -0.98
N ALA A 399 -13.20 -22.85 -1.00
CA ALA A 399 -14.35 -22.35 -1.72
C ALA A 399 -14.62 -20.93 -1.20
N MET A 400 -14.51 -19.93 -2.09
CA MET A 400 -14.88 -18.56 -1.75
C MET A 400 -16.27 -18.58 -1.12
N THR A 401 -16.43 -17.85 -0.03
CA THR A 401 -17.76 -17.68 0.56
C THR A 401 -18.67 -16.99 -0.46
N GLN A 402 -19.98 -17.24 -0.40
CA GLN A 402 -20.93 -16.63 -1.33
C GLN A 402 -20.82 -15.10 -1.34
N HIS A 403 -20.57 -14.50 -0.16
CA HIS A 403 -20.39 -13.05 -0.02
C HIS A 403 -19.15 -12.53 -0.76
N GLU A 404 -18.02 -13.24 -0.72
CA GLU A 404 -16.80 -12.85 -1.44
C GLU A 404 -16.97 -12.98 -2.96
N GLN A 405 -17.72 -13.99 -3.41
CA GLN A 405 -18.07 -14.15 -4.83
C GLN A 405 -18.99 -13.03 -5.31
N ASP A 406 -19.95 -12.62 -4.46
CA ASP A 406 -20.87 -11.53 -4.76
C ASP A 406 -20.14 -10.17 -4.81
N ASP A 407 -19.23 -9.90 -3.86
CA ASP A 407 -18.42 -8.66 -3.85
C ASP A 407 -17.47 -8.58 -5.06
N GLN A 408 -16.83 -9.70 -5.41
CA GLN A 408 -15.96 -9.78 -6.59
C GLN A 408 -16.76 -9.55 -7.88
N ALA A 409 -17.95 -10.14 -7.98
CA ALA A 409 -18.85 -9.96 -9.11
C ALA A 409 -19.32 -8.50 -9.22
N ALA A 410 -19.72 -7.87 -8.12
CA ALA A 410 -20.15 -6.47 -8.05
C ALA A 410 -19.06 -5.53 -8.58
N LYS A 411 -17.82 -5.68 -8.08
CA LYS A 411 -16.66 -4.89 -8.52
C LYS A 411 -16.37 -5.10 -10.01
N ALA A 412 -16.32 -6.35 -10.45
CA ALA A 412 -16.10 -6.69 -11.86
C ALA A 412 -17.17 -6.09 -12.78
N GLY A 413 -18.44 -6.12 -12.36
CA GLY A 413 -19.54 -5.56 -13.11
C GLY A 413 -19.48 -4.04 -13.25
N GLU A 414 -19.18 -3.32 -12.17
CA GLU A 414 -19.07 -1.87 -12.19
C GLU A 414 -17.89 -1.39 -13.06
N GLU A 415 -16.72 -2.00 -12.90
CA GLU A 415 -15.52 -1.68 -13.69
C GLU A 415 -15.75 -1.99 -15.18
N PHE A 416 -16.34 -3.15 -15.47
CA PHE A 416 -16.64 -3.55 -16.84
C PHE A 416 -17.66 -2.61 -17.50
N ALA A 417 -18.78 -2.31 -16.82
CA ALA A 417 -19.81 -1.43 -17.37
C ALA A 417 -19.21 -0.06 -17.69
N ARG A 418 -18.45 0.54 -16.76
CA ARG A 418 -17.76 1.82 -16.99
C ARG A 418 -16.87 1.78 -18.24
N LEU A 419 -16.04 0.73 -18.38
CA LEU A 419 -15.16 0.55 -19.53
C LEU A 419 -15.94 0.37 -20.84
N PHE A 420 -17.03 -0.40 -20.81
CA PHE A 420 -17.85 -0.68 -21.98
C PHE A 420 -18.49 0.59 -22.54
N TYR A 421 -19.23 1.35 -21.72
CA TYR A 421 -19.89 2.57 -22.20
C TYR A 421 -18.90 3.67 -22.57
N GLU A 422 -17.78 3.81 -21.87
CA GLU A 422 -16.72 4.72 -22.29
C GLU A 422 -16.16 4.33 -23.67
N THR A 423 -15.97 3.03 -23.91
CA THR A 423 -15.52 2.52 -25.21
C THR A 423 -16.57 2.73 -26.29
N LEU A 424 -17.86 2.52 -25.98
CA LEU A 424 -18.97 2.75 -26.90
C LEU A 424 -19.11 4.21 -27.34
N GLU A 425 -18.84 5.15 -26.43
CA GLU A 425 -18.88 6.59 -26.69
C GLU A 425 -17.65 7.10 -27.43
N LYS A 426 -16.45 6.81 -26.89
CA LYS A 426 -15.19 7.44 -27.32
C LYS A 426 -14.42 6.63 -28.36
N ARG A 427 -14.53 5.30 -28.32
CA ARG A 427 -13.67 4.36 -29.09
C ARG A 427 -14.48 3.22 -29.71
N ARG A 428 -15.61 3.54 -30.36
CA ARG A 428 -16.62 2.55 -30.80
C ARG A 428 -16.08 1.39 -31.64
N HIS A 429 -15.12 1.66 -32.52
CA HIS A 429 -14.45 0.63 -33.34
C HIS A 429 -13.72 -0.45 -32.52
N LEU A 430 -13.45 -0.20 -31.22
CA LEU A 430 -12.83 -1.17 -30.31
C LEU A 430 -13.85 -1.99 -29.51
N VAL A 431 -15.15 -1.67 -29.56
CA VAL A 431 -16.19 -2.39 -28.79
C VAL A 431 -16.18 -3.88 -29.12
N GLY A 432 -15.99 -4.26 -30.38
CA GLY A 432 -15.87 -5.66 -30.79
C GLY A 432 -14.75 -6.42 -30.06
N ASN A 433 -13.67 -5.75 -29.62
CA ASN A 433 -12.58 -6.40 -28.88
C ASN A 433 -12.95 -6.79 -27.45
N LEU A 434 -14.08 -6.32 -26.94
CA LEU A 434 -14.64 -6.72 -25.65
C LEU A 434 -15.38 -8.06 -25.73
N PHE A 435 -15.74 -8.52 -26.94
CA PHE A 435 -16.45 -9.78 -27.17
C PHE A 435 -15.50 -10.96 -27.43
N LEU A 436 -15.94 -12.16 -27.07
CA LEU A 436 -15.35 -13.40 -27.58
C LEU A 436 -15.68 -13.61 -29.06
N ASP A 437 -14.85 -14.37 -29.77
CA ASP A 437 -15.03 -14.64 -31.21
C ASP A 437 -16.41 -15.26 -31.52
N ALA A 438 -16.91 -16.13 -30.64
CA ALA A 438 -18.22 -16.79 -30.75
C ALA A 438 -19.35 -16.12 -29.94
N ALA A 439 -19.19 -14.85 -29.55
CA ALA A 439 -20.19 -14.16 -28.73
C ALA A 439 -21.50 -13.86 -29.47
N ASN A 440 -22.56 -13.62 -28.69
CA ASN A 440 -23.89 -13.27 -29.20
C ASN A 440 -24.37 -11.95 -28.60
N LEU A 441 -24.77 -11.00 -29.47
CA LEU A 441 -25.48 -9.79 -29.08
C LEU A 441 -26.94 -9.91 -29.53
N VAL A 442 -27.89 -9.57 -28.66
CA VAL A 442 -29.31 -9.44 -29.03
C VAL A 442 -29.75 -8.00 -28.80
N TRP A 443 -29.75 -7.19 -29.86
CA TRP A 443 -30.13 -5.78 -29.82
C TRP A 443 -31.60 -5.59 -30.19
N ASN A 444 -32.44 -5.20 -29.22
CA ASN A 444 -33.89 -5.03 -29.41
C ASN A 444 -34.58 -6.21 -30.11
N GLY A 445 -34.19 -7.43 -29.75
CA GLY A 445 -34.73 -8.67 -30.29
C GLY A 445 -34.01 -9.17 -31.55
N ASN A 446 -33.05 -8.41 -32.09
CA ASN A 446 -32.31 -8.78 -33.30
C ASN A 446 -30.95 -9.39 -32.92
N PRO A 447 -30.68 -10.65 -33.27
CA PRO A 447 -29.41 -11.29 -32.95
C PRO A 447 -28.28 -10.89 -33.92
N HIS A 448 -27.10 -10.68 -33.37
CA HIS A 448 -25.83 -10.52 -34.06
C HIS A 448 -24.84 -11.52 -33.46
N ASN A 449 -24.42 -12.51 -34.27
CA ASN A 449 -23.60 -13.62 -33.82
C ASN A 449 -22.19 -13.46 -34.40
N SER A 450 -21.16 -13.72 -33.59
CA SER A 450 -19.73 -13.48 -33.83
C SER A 450 -19.24 -12.06 -33.55
N LYS A 451 -18.00 -11.99 -33.06
CA LYS A 451 -17.28 -10.74 -32.82
C LYS A 451 -17.27 -9.80 -34.02
N GLU A 452 -17.05 -10.33 -35.23
CA GLU A 452 -16.99 -9.53 -36.45
C GLU A 452 -18.35 -8.90 -36.79
N ALA A 453 -19.44 -9.65 -36.64
CA ALA A 453 -20.78 -9.14 -36.91
C ALA A 453 -21.21 -8.09 -35.87
N ILE A 454 -20.86 -8.32 -34.60
CA ILE A 454 -21.13 -7.41 -33.48
C ILE A 454 -20.34 -6.10 -33.65
N GLY A 455 -19.04 -6.18 -33.94
CA GLY A 455 -18.20 -5.00 -34.18
C GLY A 455 -18.74 -4.12 -35.30
N LYS A 456 -19.08 -4.73 -36.46
CA LYS A 456 -19.71 -4.02 -37.59
C LYS A 456 -21.04 -3.37 -37.22
N PHE A 457 -21.85 -4.05 -36.40
CA PHE A 457 -23.12 -3.51 -35.94
C PHE A 457 -22.91 -2.27 -35.08
N TYR A 458 -22.06 -2.32 -34.05
CA TYR A 458 -21.78 -1.13 -33.23
C TYR A 458 -21.19 0.00 -34.06
N GLU A 459 -20.25 -0.26 -34.97
CA GLU A 459 -19.71 0.76 -35.88
C GLU A 459 -20.77 1.44 -36.75
N SER A 460 -21.85 0.73 -37.11
CA SER A 460 -22.96 1.28 -37.88
C SER A 460 -23.90 2.18 -37.08
N LEU A 461 -23.84 2.15 -35.74
CA LEU A 461 -24.70 2.98 -34.88
C LEU A 461 -24.25 4.44 -34.90
N PRO A 462 -25.21 5.41 -34.83
CA PRO A 462 -24.89 6.82 -34.66
C PRO A 462 -24.06 7.06 -33.38
N SER A 463 -23.34 8.19 -33.31
CA SER A 463 -22.71 8.60 -32.05
C SER A 463 -23.74 8.68 -30.93
N CYS A 464 -23.37 8.27 -29.73
CA CYS A 464 -24.25 8.23 -28.57
C CYS A 464 -23.55 8.74 -27.32
N HIS A 465 -24.37 9.08 -26.32
CA HIS A 465 -23.97 9.31 -24.94
C HIS A 465 -24.89 8.49 -24.03
N ALA A 466 -24.35 7.81 -23.04
CA ALA A 466 -25.04 6.92 -22.12
C ALA A 466 -24.78 7.38 -20.68
N GLU A 467 -25.85 7.52 -19.91
CA GLU A 467 -25.81 7.77 -18.47
C GLU A 467 -26.32 6.52 -17.76
N LEU A 468 -25.43 5.88 -16.98
CA LEU A 468 -25.79 4.73 -16.16
C LEU A 468 -26.45 5.20 -14.87
N HIS A 469 -27.60 4.61 -14.54
CA HIS A 469 -28.28 4.84 -13.27
C HIS A 469 -28.07 3.69 -12.29
N PHE A 470 -27.91 2.48 -12.81
CA PHE A 470 -27.79 1.26 -12.01
C PHE A 470 -26.92 0.23 -12.72
N VAL A 471 -26.06 -0.43 -11.94
CA VAL A 471 -25.31 -1.61 -12.34
C VAL A 471 -25.39 -2.59 -11.17
N ASP A 472 -25.80 -3.82 -11.46
CA ASP A 472 -25.77 -4.95 -10.54
C ASP A 472 -25.01 -6.09 -11.20
N ALA A 473 -24.28 -6.86 -10.41
CA ALA A 473 -23.55 -7.99 -10.93
C ALA A 473 -23.52 -9.14 -9.93
N GLN A 474 -23.70 -10.35 -10.47
CA GLN A 474 -23.82 -11.57 -9.69
C GLN A 474 -22.97 -12.68 -10.33
N PRO A 475 -22.32 -13.53 -9.52
CA PRO A 475 -21.59 -14.68 -10.04
C PRO A 475 -22.56 -15.68 -10.67
N ILE A 476 -22.16 -16.30 -11.78
CA ILE A 476 -22.89 -17.44 -12.33
C ILE A 476 -22.32 -18.71 -11.70
N ARG A 477 -23.19 -19.54 -11.11
CA ARG A 477 -22.79 -20.78 -10.44
C ARG A 477 -22.04 -21.73 -11.37
N ASP A 478 -20.99 -22.35 -10.84
CA ASP A 478 -20.09 -23.26 -11.55
C ASP A 478 -20.80 -24.39 -12.32
N GLU A 479 -21.94 -24.86 -11.82
CA GLU A 479 -22.80 -25.87 -12.45
C GLU A 479 -23.18 -25.50 -13.90
N PHE A 480 -23.25 -24.21 -14.21
CA PHE A 480 -23.64 -23.69 -15.53
C PHE A 480 -22.44 -23.30 -16.41
N VAL A 481 -21.25 -23.15 -15.85
CA VAL A 481 -20.09 -22.54 -16.52
C VAL A 481 -18.80 -23.38 -16.47
N GLN A 482 -18.90 -24.63 -15.99
CA GLN A 482 -17.84 -25.64 -16.05
C GLN A 482 -16.49 -25.16 -15.50
N GLY A 483 -16.51 -24.41 -14.39
CA GLY A 483 -15.33 -23.88 -13.72
C GLY A 483 -14.72 -22.63 -14.34
N GLN A 484 -15.38 -22.01 -15.33
CA GLN A 484 -14.99 -20.68 -15.82
C GLN A 484 -15.56 -19.58 -14.95
N THR A 485 -14.70 -18.68 -14.43
CA THR A 485 -15.14 -17.49 -13.70
C THR A 485 -16.03 -16.62 -14.58
N THR A 486 -17.32 -16.59 -14.27
CA THR A 486 -18.35 -15.97 -15.10
C THR A 486 -19.27 -15.11 -14.26
N VAL A 487 -19.56 -13.90 -14.71
CA VAL A 487 -20.36 -12.90 -14.02
C VAL A 487 -21.50 -12.46 -14.92
N HIS A 488 -22.71 -12.41 -14.38
CA HIS A 488 -23.84 -11.75 -15.02
C HIS A 488 -23.89 -10.29 -14.55
N VAL A 489 -23.93 -9.35 -15.48
CA VAL A 489 -24.02 -7.91 -15.19
C VAL A 489 -25.31 -7.36 -15.77
N ALA A 490 -26.14 -6.73 -14.94
CA ALA A 490 -27.32 -6.01 -15.35
C ALA A 490 -27.07 -4.50 -15.23
N ALA A 491 -27.19 -3.77 -16.34
CA ALA A 491 -27.04 -2.33 -16.39
C ALA A 491 -28.35 -1.68 -16.87
N ALA A 492 -28.68 -0.53 -16.29
CA ALA A 492 -29.81 0.28 -16.75
C ALA A 492 -29.49 1.76 -16.66
N GLY A 493 -30.06 2.52 -17.58
CA GLY A 493 -29.77 3.95 -17.69
C GLY A 493 -30.55 4.61 -18.80
N GLN A 494 -30.04 5.75 -19.26
CA GLN A 494 -30.56 6.43 -20.43
C GLN A 494 -29.46 6.57 -21.47
N ILE A 495 -29.83 6.46 -22.73
CA ILE A 495 -28.91 6.63 -23.85
C ILE A 495 -29.51 7.59 -24.88
N LYS A 496 -28.67 8.43 -25.44
CA LYS A 496 -29.03 9.41 -26.47
C LYS A 496 -28.14 9.25 -27.68
N PHE A 497 -28.74 8.83 -28.79
CA PHE A 497 -28.09 8.83 -30.09
C PHE A 497 -28.15 10.24 -30.72
N SER A 498 -27.16 10.55 -31.56
CA SER A 498 -27.06 11.82 -32.26
C SER A 498 -28.34 12.13 -33.05
N GLY A 499 -28.90 13.33 -32.82
CA GLY A 499 -30.16 13.76 -33.43
C GLY A 499 -31.43 13.08 -32.86
N LYS A 500 -31.33 12.32 -31.76
CA LYS A 500 -32.45 11.67 -31.09
C LYS A 500 -32.63 12.21 -29.66
N ARG A 501 -33.79 11.90 -29.07
CA ARG A 501 -34.08 12.15 -27.64
C ARG A 501 -33.38 11.09 -26.76
N TRP A 502 -33.26 11.38 -25.46
CA TRP A 502 -32.91 10.37 -24.47
C TRP A 502 -33.96 9.26 -24.45
N VAL A 503 -33.50 8.01 -24.40
CA VAL A 503 -34.34 6.81 -24.31
C VAL A 503 -33.81 5.94 -23.18
N PRO A 504 -34.66 5.48 -22.25
CA PRO A 504 -34.24 4.53 -21.23
C PRO A 504 -33.89 3.17 -21.84
N PHE A 505 -32.92 2.49 -21.25
CA PHE A 505 -32.52 1.16 -21.69
C PHE A 505 -32.22 0.25 -20.51
N SER A 506 -32.23 -1.05 -20.79
CA SER A 506 -31.69 -2.11 -19.94
C SER A 506 -30.78 -3.00 -20.79
N GLU A 507 -29.62 -3.34 -20.25
CA GLU A 507 -28.63 -4.19 -20.90
C GLU A 507 -28.17 -5.26 -19.91
N SER A 508 -27.99 -6.47 -20.41
CA SER A 508 -27.52 -7.61 -19.63
C SER A 508 -26.32 -8.23 -20.34
N PHE A 509 -25.22 -8.37 -19.60
CA PHE A 509 -24.00 -9.00 -20.07
C PHE A 509 -23.75 -10.30 -19.32
N VAL A 510 -23.26 -11.30 -20.04
CA VAL A 510 -22.60 -12.48 -19.46
C VAL A 510 -21.13 -12.36 -19.79
N LEU A 511 -20.32 -12.14 -18.75
CA LEU A 511 -18.88 -11.94 -18.85
C LEU A 511 -18.15 -13.20 -18.41
N THR A 512 -17.10 -13.57 -19.12
CA THR A 512 -16.19 -14.64 -18.68
C THR A 512 -14.76 -14.13 -18.65
N ALA A 513 -13.97 -14.61 -17.69
CA ALA A 513 -12.56 -14.27 -17.59
C ALA A 513 -11.73 -15.05 -18.62
N GLN A 514 -10.98 -14.34 -19.47
CA GLN A 514 -10.04 -14.94 -20.42
C GLN A 514 -8.71 -14.17 -20.40
N ASN A 515 -7.60 -14.86 -20.16
CA ASN A 515 -6.25 -14.26 -20.07
C ASN A 515 -6.19 -13.04 -19.12
N LYS A 516 -6.85 -13.14 -17.95
CA LYS A 516 -6.96 -12.06 -16.94
C LYS A 516 -7.73 -10.82 -17.40
N VAL A 517 -8.58 -10.92 -18.44
CA VAL A 517 -9.45 -9.83 -18.92
C VAL A 517 -10.89 -10.32 -19.06
N TRP A 518 -11.87 -9.48 -18.74
CA TRP A 518 -13.29 -9.78 -18.96
C TRP A 518 -13.66 -9.73 -20.43
N LYS A 519 -14.34 -10.78 -20.90
CA LYS A 519 -14.87 -10.89 -22.26
C LYS A 519 -16.36 -11.15 -22.25
N ILE A 520 -17.08 -10.50 -23.15
CA ILE A 520 -18.51 -10.68 -23.33
C ILE A 520 -18.75 -11.99 -24.10
N VAL A 521 -19.55 -12.88 -23.49
CA VAL A 521 -20.08 -14.10 -24.11
C VAL A 521 -21.45 -13.81 -24.72
N VAL A 522 -22.31 -13.14 -23.94
CA VAL A 522 -23.66 -12.74 -24.34
C VAL A 522 -23.91 -11.30 -23.93
N ASP A 523 -24.52 -10.53 -24.81
CA ASP A 523 -25.02 -9.18 -24.56
C ASP A 523 -26.49 -9.12 -25.00
N THR A 524 -27.36 -8.61 -24.15
CA THR A 524 -28.76 -8.37 -24.47
C THR A 524 -29.14 -6.92 -24.15
N PHE A 525 -29.19 -6.09 -25.19
CA PHE A 525 -29.63 -4.71 -25.11
C PHE A 525 -31.13 -4.56 -25.44
N ARG A 526 -31.86 -3.78 -24.64
CA ARG A 526 -33.26 -3.40 -24.88
C ARG A 526 -33.49 -1.93 -24.56
N PHE A 527 -34.12 -1.20 -25.48
CA PHE A 527 -34.80 0.04 -25.11
C PHE A 527 -36.07 -0.28 -24.32
N GLN A 528 -36.36 0.53 -23.32
CA GLN A 528 -37.64 0.46 -22.63
C GLN A 528 -38.62 1.40 -23.36
N GLU A 529 -39.72 0.84 -23.87
CA GLU A 529 -40.86 1.65 -24.28
C GLU A 529 -41.60 2.15 -23.03
N PRO A 530 -42.10 3.40 -23.02
CA PRO A 530 -43.01 3.84 -21.95
C PRO A 530 -44.21 2.89 -21.91
N ALA A 531 -44.59 2.43 -20.71
CA ALA A 531 -45.81 1.64 -20.56
C ALA A 531 -46.99 2.39 -21.22
N PRO A 532 -47.86 1.70 -21.98
CA PRO A 532 -49.09 2.34 -22.46
C PRO A 532 -49.87 2.81 -21.23
N VAL A 533 -50.14 4.12 -21.19
CA VAL A 533 -50.90 4.80 -20.13
C VAL A 533 -52.34 4.31 -20.11
#